data_AF-A0A7J7KBJ5-F1
#
_entry.id   AF-A0A7J7KBJ5-F1
#
_cell.length_a   1.000
_cell.length_b   1.000
_cell.length_c   1.000
_cell.angle_alpha   90.00
_cell.angle_beta   90.00
_cell.angle_gamma   90.00
#
_symmetry.space_group_name_H-M   'P 1'
#
loop_
_entity.id
_entity.type
_entity.pdbx_description
1 polymer ?
#
loop_
_entity_poly.entity_id
_entity_poly.type
_entity_poly.pdbx_seq_one_letter_code
_entity_poly.pdbx_strand_id
1 'polypeptide(L)'
;MMASANSGSSFLPSQKSLKGIIAGGLTGGIEICITFPTEFVKTQLQLDQKTGATKKYNGIFDCVRQTVRAHGVLGLYRGLTVLLYGSIPKSAVRFGSFEEFKKRNVDHTGNLSTIRSCSAD
;
A
#
# COMPACT_ATOMS: atom_id res chain seq x y z
N MET A 1 16.91 -9.43 -42.30
CA MET A 1 17.30 -8.06 -41.92
C MET A 1 16.01 -7.26 -41.80
N MET A 2 15.80 -6.58 -40.67
CA MET A 2 14.61 -5.82 -40.24
C MET A 2 13.43 -6.61 -39.66
N ALA A 3 13.38 -6.68 -38.33
CA ALA A 3 12.13 -6.66 -37.57
C ALA A 3 12.27 -5.56 -36.50
N SER A 4 11.79 -4.38 -36.86
CA SER A 4 11.57 -3.25 -35.96
C SER A 4 10.44 -3.63 -35.00
N ALA A 5 10.76 -3.90 -33.73
CA ALA A 5 9.79 -4.09 -32.67
C ALA A 5 9.80 -2.87 -31.75
N ASN A 6 9.06 -1.84 -32.16
CA ASN A 6 8.70 -0.70 -31.34
C ASN A 6 7.77 -1.17 -30.20
N SER A 7 8.33 -1.41 -29.01
CA SER A 7 7.55 -1.59 -27.76
C SER A 7 7.72 -0.38 -26.86
N GLY A 8 7.43 0.80 -27.41
CA GLY A 8 7.21 2.04 -26.66
C GLY A 8 5.75 2.48 -26.77
N SER A 9 4.84 1.86 -26.02
CA SER A 9 3.46 2.32 -25.76
C SER A 9 2.72 1.21 -24.98
N SER A 10 2.01 1.40 -23.87
CA SER A 10 1.42 2.63 -23.33
C SER A 10 0.82 2.31 -21.96
N PHE A 11 1.30 3.00 -20.92
CA PHE A 11 0.64 3.16 -19.60
C PHE A 11 -0.66 4.00 -19.71
N LEU A 12 -1.23 4.15 -20.91
CA LEU A 12 -2.47 4.87 -21.14
C LEU A 12 -3.61 3.84 -21.30
N PRO A 13 -4.52 3.77 -20.33
CA PRO A 13 -5.58 2.77 -20.33
C PRO A 13 -6.58 3.08 -21.44
N SER A 14 -6.96 2.03 -22.19
CA SER A 14 -8.12 2.03 -23.09
C SER A 14 -9.37 2.58 -22.35
N GLN A 15 -10.30 3.23 -23.04
CA GLN A 15 -11.46 3.96 -22.47
C GLN A 15 -12.30 3.15 -21.45
N LYS A 16 -12.23 1.81 -21.45
CA LYS A 16 -12.83 0.93 -20.42
C LYS A 16 -11.94 0.78 -19.17
N SER A 17 -10.62 0.67 -19.35
CA SER A 17 -9.64 0.62 -18.26
C SER A 17 -9.48 1.94 -17.53
N LEU A 18 -9.62 3.10 -18.21
CA LEU A 18 -9.49 4.40 -17.53
C LEU A 18 -10.62 4.61 -16.52
N LYS A 19 -11.85 4.27 -16.92
CA LYS A 19 -13.02 4.30 -16.03
C LYS A 19 -12.83 3.35 -14.85
N GLY A 20 -12.28 2.15 -15.08
CA GLY A 20 -11.96 1.20 -14.01
C GLY A 20 -10.91 1.71 -13.03
N ILE A 21 -9.85 2.38 -13.52
CA ILE A 21 -8.80 2.97 -12.68
C ILE A 21 -9.36 4.11 -11.84
N ILE A 22 -10.18 4.99 -12.43
CA ILE A 22 -10.80 6.10 -11.70
C ILE A 22 -11.79 5.58 -10.65
N ALA A 23 -12.64 4.60 -11.02
CA ALA A 23 -13.59 3.99 -10.10
C ALA A 23 -12.89 3.25 -8.94
N GLY A 24 -11.82 2.50 -9.25
CA GLY A 24 -11.00 1.83 -8.23
C GLY A 24 -10.27 2.82 -7.33
N GLY A 25 -9.72 3.90 -7.89
CA GLY A 25 -9.06 4.96 -7.13
C GLY A 25 -10.01 5.71 -6.19
N LEU A 26 -11.23 6.02 -6.65
CA LEU A 26 -12.27 6.63 -5.81
C LEU A 26 -12.71 5.70 -4.68
N THR A 27 -12.97 4.44 -5.01
CA THR A 27 -13.37 3.42 -4.01
C THR A 27 -12.29 3.23 -2.95
N GLY A 28 -11.03 3.08 -3.38
CA GLY A 28 -9.90 2.97 -2.46
C GLY A 28 -9.67 4.24 -1.64
N GLY A 29 -9.89 5.42 -2.22
CA GLY A 29 -9.83 6.69 -1.50
C GLY A 29 -10.86 6.76 -0.36
N ILE A 30 -12.10 6.35 -0.62
CA ILE A 30 -13.17 6.32 0.40
C ILE A 30 -12.84 5.29 1.49
N GLU A 31 -12.39 4.09 1.12
CA GLU A 31 -11.97 3.06 2.05
C GLU A 31 -10.84 3.56 2.98
N ILE A 32 -9.84 4.23 2.40
CA ILE A 32 -8.75 4.86 3.15
C ILE A 32 -9.28 5.92 4.11
N CYS A 33 -10.20 6.79 3.69
CA CYS A 33 -10.78 7.79 4.58
C CYS A 33 -11.48 7.18 5.80
N ILE A 34 -12.17 6.04 5.64
CA ILE A 34 -12.87 5.37 6.73
C ILE A 34 -11.89 4.61 7.65
N THR A 35 -10.88 3.96 7.08
CA THR A 35 -9.93 3.12 7.82
C THR A 35 -8.79 3.90 8.46
N PHE A 36 -8.42 5.07 7.91
CA PHE A 36 -7.34 5.91 8.40
C PHE A 36 -7.43 6.28 9.89
N PRO A 37 -8.57 6.75 10.45
CA PRO A 37 -8.64 7.09 11.87
C PRO A 37 -8.36 5.87 12.78
N THR A 38 -8.76 4.67 12.37
CA THR A 38 -8.46 3.44 13.14
C THR A 38 -6.98 3.12 13.13
N GLU A 39 -6.32 3.22 11.97
CA GLU A 39 -4.88 2.98 11.85
C GLU A 39 -4.04 4.05 12.57
N PHE A 40 -4.50 5.31 12.55
CA PHE A 40 -3.88 6.41 13.30
C PHE A 40 -3.84 6.11 14.80
N VAL A 41 -4.97 5.70 15.37
CA VAL A 41 -5.07 5.42 16.82
C VAL A 41 -4.20 4.23 17.21
N LYS A 42 -4.20 3.15 16.41
CA LYS A 42 -3.29 2.02 16.64
C LYS A 42 -1.83 2.44 16.62
N THR A 43 -1.44 3.25 15.63
CA THR A 43 -0.07 3.73 15.51
C THR A 43 0.34 4.57 16.72
N GLN A 44 -0.54 5.47 17.19
CA GLN A 44 -0.28 6.25 18.41
C GLN A 44 -0.14 5.38 19.65
N LEU A 45 -1.00 4.37 19.81
CA LEU A 45 -0.89 3.40 20.91
C LEU A 45 0.42 2.60 20.83
N GLN A 46 0.82 2.15 19.63
CA GLN A 46 2.09 1.43 19.44
C GLN A 46 3.31 2.31 19.73
N LEU A 47 3.26 3.60 19.39
CA LEU A 47 4.31 4.56 19.72
C LEU A 47 4.37 4.79 21.23
N ASP A 48 3.22 4.99 21.89
CA ASP A 48 3.13 5.16 23.34
C ASP A 48 3.67 3.93 24.10
N GLN A 49 3.37 2.72 23.64
CA GLN A 49 3.94 1.49 24.19
C GLN A 49 5.46 1.37 24.01
N LYS A 50 6.02 1.90 22.92
CA LYS A 50 7.46 1.83 22.62
C LYS A 50 8.28 2.87 23.38
N THR A 51 7.69 4.00 23.76
CA THR A 51 8.41 5.09 24.42
C THR A 51 8.75 4.80 25.89
N GLY A 52 8.12 3.83 26.54
CA GLY A 52 8.47 3.39 27.91
C GLY A 52 8.22 4.43 29.03
N ALA A 53 7.84 5.66 28.67
CA ALA A 53 7.31 6.66 29.58
C ALA A 53 5.90 6.27 30.04
N THR A 54 5.43 6.84 31.15
CA THR A 54 4.07 6.67 31.67
C THR A 54 3.04 6.70 30.54
N LYS A 55 2.25 5.61 30.43
CA LYS A 55 1.23 5.39 29.40
C LYS A 55 0.42 6.68 29.20
N LYS A 56 0.60 7.35 28.07
CA LYS A 56 -0.05 8.63 27.79
C LYS A 56 -1.52 8.44 27.44
N TYR A 57 -1.89 7.24 26.97
CA TYR A 57 -3.26 6.87 26.64
C TYR A 57 -3.71 5.62 27.40
N ASN A 58 -4.86 5.70 28.08
CA ASN A 58 -5.42 4.56 28.81
C ASN A 58 -6.18 3.57 27.91
N GLY A 59 -6.36 3.90 26.63
CA GLY A 59 -6.99 3.05 25.63
C GLY A 59 -7.24 3.75 24.30
N ILE A 60 -7.86 3.03 23.36
CA ILE A 60 -8.19 3.50 22.00
C ILE A 60 -9.08 4.75 22.06
N PHE A 61 -10.17 4.70 22.82
CA PHE A 61 -11.11 5.81 22.94
C PHE A 61 -10.53 7.05 23.62
N ASP A 62 -9.63 6.84 24.58
CA ASP A 62 -8.94 7.93 25.28
C ASP A 62 -7.97 8.67 24.35
N CYS A 63 -7.22 7.92 23.54
CA CYS A 63 -6.36 8.47 22.49
C CYS A 63 -7.14 9.28 21.44
N VAL A 64 -8.28 8.76 20.97
CA VAL A 64 -9.16 9.50 20.04
C VAL A 64 -9.65 10.79 20.69
N ARG A 65 -10.22 10.70 21.90
CA ARG A 65 -10.82 11.85 22.59
C ARG A 65 -9.79 12.95 22.85
N GLN A 66 -8.59 12.58 23.29
CA GLN A 66 -7.52 13.53 23.56
C GLN A 66 -6.99 14.16 22.26
N THR A 67 -6.85 13.38 21.20
CA THR A 67 -6.46 13.89 19.87
C THR A 67 -7.49 14.88 19.32
N VAL A 68 -8.79 14.54 19.40
CA VAL A 68 -9.87 15.44 18.96
C VAL A 68 -9.91 16.72 19.81
N ARG A 69 -9.71 16.64 21.13
CA ARG A 69 -9.64 17.83 21.99
C ARG A 69 -8.45 18.73 21.67
N ALA A 70 -7.30 18.15 21.32
CA ALA A 70 -6.07 18.90 21.08
C ALA A 70 -5.99 19.51 19.68
N HIS A 71 -6.41 18.75 18.66
CA HIS A 71 -6.18 19.09 17.25
C HIS A 71 -7.46 19.06 16.40
N GLY A 72 -8.62 18.79 17.01
CA GLY A 72 -9.88 18.62 16.30
C GLY A 72 -9.94 17.33 15.48
N VAL A 73 -11.02 17.18 14.72
CA VAL A 73 -11.25 16.02 13.83
C VAL A 73 -10.24 15.97 12.68
N LEU A 74 -9.74 17.12 12.22
CA LEU A 74 -8.69 17.20 11.20
C LEU A 74 -7.34 16.71 11.74
N GLY A 75 -7.14 16.75 13.05
CA GLY A 75 -5.96 16.18 13.71
C GLY A 75 -5.81 14.68 13.46
N LEU A 76 -6.91 13.93 13.34
CA LEU A 76 -6.86 12.51 13.00
C LEU A 76 -6.44 12.24 11.56
N TYR A 77 -6.62 13.21 10.65
CA TYR A 77 -6.19 13.10 9.24
C TYR A 77 -4.79 13.68 9.01
N ARG A 78 -4.18 14.31 10.03
CA ARG A 78 -2.83 14.86 9.98
C ARG A 78 -1.80 13.72 9.95
N GLY A 79 -1.49 13.27 8.74
CA GLY A 79 -0.59 12.14 8.48
C GLY A 79 -1.00 11.30 7.28
N LEU A 80 -2.23 11.47 6.76
CA LEU A 80 -2.74 10.72 5.63
C LEU A 80 -1.89 10.96 4.37
N THR A 81 -1.51 12.21 4.11
CA THR A 81 -0.65 12.57 2.98
C THR A 81 0.74 11.94 3.07
N VAL A 82 1.33 11.90 4.27
CA VAL A 82 2.63 11.25 4.51
C VAL A 82 2.51 9.74 4.32
N LEU A 83 1.42 9.12 4.78
CA LEU A 83 1.16 7.69 4.59
C LEU A 83 0.97 7.34 3.11
N LEU A 84 0.21 8.14 2.37
CA LEU A 84 0.05 8.00 0.92
C LEU A 84 1.40 8.16 0.20
N TYR A 85 2.16 9.20 0.53
CA TYR A 85 3.47 9.46 -0.08
C TYR A 85 4.49 8.36 0.22
N GLY A 86 4.43 7.72 1.40
CA GLY A 86 5.29 6.59 1.74
C GLY A 86 4.84 5.26 1.13
N SER A 87 3.53 5.03 1.01
CA SER A 87 2.97 3.77 0.53
C SER A 87 3.05 3.59 -0.98
N ILE A 88 2.94 4.67 -1.76
CA ILE A 88 3.06 4.66 -3.22
C ILE A 88 4.43 4.13 -3.68
N PRO A 89 5.58 4.74 -3.30
CA PRO A 89 6.89 4.26 -3.72
C PRO A 89 7.19 2.89 -3.16
N LYS A 90 6.76 2.58 -1.93
CA LYS A 90 6.90 1.23 -1.36
C LYS A 90 6.21 0.18 -2.22
N SER A 91 4.99 0.47 -2.66
CA SER A 91 4.22 -0.41 -3.53
C SER A 91 4.84 -0.48 -4.93
N ALA A 92 5.27 0.65 -5.48
CA ALA A 92 5.93 0.72 -6.79
C ALA A 92 7.21 -0.12 -6.83
N VAL A 93 8.07 -0.03 -5.81
CA VAL A 93 9.28 -0.85 -5.71
C VAL A 93 8.90 -2.33 -5.58
N ARG A 94 7.96 -2.67 -4.69
CA ARG A 94 7.52 -4.06 -4.49
C ARG A 94 7.00 -4.70 -5.78
N PHE A 95 6.06 -4.04 -6.46
CA PHE A 95 5.47 -4.56 -7.69
C PHE A 95 6.45 -4.48 -8.86
N GLY A 96 7.25 -3.42 -8.96
CA GLY A 96 8.29 -3.29 -9.98
C GLY A 96 9.33 -4.40 -9.88
N SER A 97 9.88 -4.64 -8.68
CA SER A 97 10.84 -5.74 -8.47
C SER A 97 10.24 -7.10 -8.76
N PHE A 98 8.98 -7.33 -8.37
CA PHE A 98 8.29 -8.59 -8.66
C PHE A 98 8.07 -8.80 -10.17
N GLU A 99 7.65 -7.75 -10.88
CA GLU A 99 7.43 -7.81 -12.34
C GLU A 99 8.73 -8.10 -13.10
N GLU A 100 9.84 -7.47 -12.69
CA GLU A 100 11.15 -7.69 -13.28
C GLU A 100 11.70 -9.09 -12.97
N PHE A 101 11.49 -9.59 -11.76
CA PHE A 101 11.87 -10.95 -11.41
C PHE A 101 11.02 -12.01 -12.13
N LYS A 102 9.72 -11.75 -12.27
CA LYS A 102 8.78 -12.59 -13.02
C LYS A 102 9.12 -12.62 -14.51
N LYS A 103 9.41 -11.48 -15.14
CA LYS A 103 9.85 -11.43 -16.54
C LYS A 103 11.13 -12.22 -16.80
N ARG A 104 12.03 -12.28 -15.83
CA ARG A 104 13.31 -13.02 -15.93
C ARG A 104 13.19 -14.52 -15.67
N ASN A 105 12.15 -14.96 -14.96
CA ASN A 105 11.96 -16.37 -14.58
C ASN A 105 10.75 -17.05 -15.24
N VAL A 106 9.97 -16.34 -16.06
CA VAL A 106 8.90 -16.93 -16.88
C VAL A 106 9.49 -17.29 -18.24
N ASP A 107 9.77 -18.58 -18.41
CA ASP A 107 10.10 -19.16 -19.71
C ASP A 107 8.85 -19.18 -20.61
N HIS A 108 9.03 -19.22 -21.94
CA HIS A 108 7.96 -19.05 -22.95
C HIS A 108 6.79 -20.06 -22.90
N THR A 109 6.75 -20.97 -21.92
CA THR A 109 5.75 -22.03 -21.70
C THR A 109 4.92 -21.88 -20.42
N GLY A 110 5.08 -20.81 -19.64
CA GLY A 110 4.11 -20.44 -18.59
C GLY A 110 4.03 -21.37 -17.36
N ASN A 111 5.08 -22.16 -17.08
CA ASN A 111 5.16 -22.96 -15.86
C ASN A 111 6.10 -22.32 -14.82
N LEU A 112 5.59 -22.05 -13.61
CA LEU A 112 6.44 -21.85 -12.44
C LEU A 112 6.96 -23.23 -12.04
N SER A 113 8.26 -23.48 -12.17
CA SER A 113 8.88 -24.60 -11.46
C SER A 113 8.80 -24.32 -9.97
N THR A 114 7.76 -24.87 -9.33
CA THR A 114 7.76 -25.17 -7.90
C THR A 114 9.11 -25.78 -7.59
N ILE A 115 9.84 -25.17 -6.65
CA ILE A 115 11.03 -25.75 -6.03
C ILE A 115 10.62 -27.17 -5.67
N ARG A 116 11.12 -28.15 -6.43
CA ARG A 116 10.98 -29.55 -6.12
C ARG A 116 11.75 -29.73 -4.84
N SER A 117 11.03 -29.64 -3.72
CA SER A 117 11.50 -30.01 -2.42
C SER A 117 12.02 -31.44 -2.50
N CYS A 118 13.31 -31.55 -2.27
CA CYS A 118 13.99 -32.66 -1.63
C CYS A 118 13.02 -33.52 -0.80
N SER A 119 12.71 -34.74 -1.27
CA SER A 119 12.27 -35.91 -0.50
C SER A 119 11.99 -37.07 -1.46
N ALA A 120 13.00 -37.90 -1.73
CA ALA A 120 12.91 -39.33 -1.97
C ALA A 120 14.33 -39.88 -2.21
N ASP A 121 15.13 -39.91 -1.15
CA ASP A 121 15.95 -41.08 -0.77
C ASP A 121 16.12 -41.05 0.75
#